data_AF-A0AAN0IGS4-F1
#
_entry.id   AF-A0AAN0IGS4-F1
#
_cell.length_a   1.000
_cell.length_b   1.000
_cell.length_c   1.000
_cell.angle_alpha   90.00
_cell.angle_beta   90.00
_cell.angle_gamma   90.00
#
_symmetry.space_group_name_H-M   'P 1'
#
loop_
_entity.id
_entity.type
_entity.pdbx_description
1 polymer ?
#
loop_
_entity_poly.entity_id
_entity_poly.type
_entity_poly.pdbx_seq_one_letter_code
_entity_poly.pdbx_strand_id
1 'polypeptide(L)'
;MNSCLLVPVVVLLFFSAVNGQGNGAVRLNVNGGSLPTYTQGVVEVYYNSEWGPICDRYAYGSFGNIPSVVCHQLGYTGGYSGSTSSYLSTSPVIYDVSCSSNSLVILQCTHFSSPPSTCYSSDNVEVTCYSTRIWDSPYTGMVRLQNGYYSGQGMVQVYCNGQWGVVCNSASFDSYAATTVCTQLGYNDQSDYSSTSFTGTAWLDNVDCYYESCLSQCSGGSCPSSSVYCSSAANVTCSYNTGSSRYGSTRYTCGGGLTAGAIVGIVIGALVAFFICVVLIITIPICVCCCLGIGIGAAAGGTRRTTVAYSNMA
;
A
#
# COMPACT_ATOMS: atom_id res chain seq x y z
N MET A 1 -56.27 42.31 6.74
CA MET A 1 -55.98 40.92 7.13
C MET A 1 -54.82 40.47 6.25
N ASN A 2 -53.59 40.70 6.72
CA ASN A 2 -52.36 40.34 6.02
C ASN A 2 -51.91 38.98 6.55
N SER A 3 -52.00 37.95 5.71
CA SER A 3 -51.51 36.62 6.05
C SER A 3 -50.03 36.54 5.69
N CYS A 4 -49.17 36.61 6.72
CA CYS A 4 -47.76 36.27 6.63
C CYS A 4 -47.62 34.80 6.21
N LEU A 5 -47.11 34.57 4.99
CA LEU A 5 -46.53 33.30 4.59
C LEU A 5 -45.22 33.11 5.35
N LEU A 6 -45.26 32.32 6.42
CA LEU A 6 -44.07 31.70 7.01
C LEU A 6 -43.55 30.65 6.02
N VAL A 7 -42.70 31.09 5.09
CA VAL A 7 -41.79 30.17 4.40
C VAL A 7 -40.81 29.69 5.47
N PRO A 8 -40.73 28.38 5.77
CA PRO A 8 -39.65 27.90 6.62
C PRO A 8 -38.37 28.15 5.86
N VAL A 9 -37.55 29.07 6.37
CA VAL A 9 -36.16 29.21 5.96
C VAL A 9 -35.52 27.87 6.27
N VAL A 10 -35.44 27.01 5.25
CA VAL A 10 -34.55 25.85 5.26
C VAL A 10 -33.17 26.48 5.31
N VAL A 11 -32.68 26.66 6.53
CA VAL A 11 -31.26 26.88 6.76
C VAL A 11 -30.61 25.61 6.24
N LEU A 12 -30.19 25.64 4.98
CA LEU A 12 -29.16 24.76 4.45
C LEU A 12 -27.90 25.12 5.23
N LEU A 13 -27.85 24.67 6.49
CA LEU A 13 -26.60 24.45 7.16
C LEU A 13 -25.89 23.47 6.23
N PHE A 14 -24.90 23.98 5.50
CA PHE A 14 -23.81 23.16 5.00
C PHE A 14 -23.16 22.55 6.24
N PHE A 15 -23.80 21.53 6.82
CA PHE A 15 -23.08 20.55 7.61
C PHE A 15 -22.05 20.02 6.63
N SER A 16 -20.80 20.40 6.82
CA SER A 16 -19.70 19.54 6.37
C SER A 16 -20.08 18.16 6.87
N ALA A 17 -20.47 17.27 5.95
CA ALA A 17 -20.97 15.96 6.33
C ALA A 17 -19.84 15.28 7.11
N VAL A 18 -19.99 15.23 8.44
CA VAL A 18 -19.07 14.52 9.30
C VAL A 18 -19.40 13.05 9.07
N ASN A 19 -18.86 12.49 7.99
CA ASN A 19 -19.05 11.09 7.60
C ASN A 19 -18.14 10.18 8.45
N GLY A 20 -17.96 10.51 9.73
CA GLY A 20 -17.13 9.78 10.69
C GLY A 20 -15.66 9.66 10.30
N GLN A 21 -15.10 10.53 9.45
CA GLN A 21 -13.71 10.39 8.98
C GLN A 21 -12.66 10.62 10.07
N GLY A 22 -11.61 9.80 10.04
CA GLY A 22 -10.40 9.97 10.85
C GLY A 22 -9.36 10.84 10.15
N ASN A 23 -8.36 11.31 10.92
CA ASN A 23 -7.25 12.08 10.38
C ASN A 23 -6.55 11.28 9.28
N GLY A 24 -6.22 11.95 8.19
CA GLY A 24 -5.58 11.34 7.03
C GLY A 24 -6.55 10.68 6.06
N ALA A 25 -7.87 10.80 6.23
CA ALA A 25 -8.78 10.49 5.12
C ALA A 25 -8.46 11.37 3.90
N VAL A 26 -8.59 10.82 2.70
CA VAL A 26 -8.27 11.51 1.43
C VAL A 26 -9.43 11.40 0.47
N ARG A 27 -9.66 12.45 -0.32
CA ARG A 27 -10.59 12.46 -1.45
C ARG A 27 -10.04 13.30 -2.60
N LEU A 28 -10.53 13.04 -3.82
CA LEU A 28 -10.25 13.88 -4.98
C LEU A 28 -11.45 14.80 -5.22
N ASN A 29 -11.18 16.11 -5.28
CA ASN A 29 -12.15 17.13 -5.56
C ASN A 29 -12.05 17.57 -7.02
N VAL A 30 -13.17 17.57 -7.75
CA VAL A 30 -13.28 18.05 -9.12
C VAL A 30 -14.35 19.14 -9.15
N ASN A 31 -13.94 20.39 -9.36
CA ASN A 31 -14.82 21.56 -9.46
C ASN A 31 -15.84 21.69 -8.30
N GLY A 32 -15.43 21.40 -7.07
CA GLY A 32 -16.26 21.49 -5.87
C GLY A 32 -17.04 20.21 -5.52
N GLY A 33 -17.00 19.18 -6.37
CA GLY A 33 -17.57 17.86 -6.09
C GLY A 33 -16.50 16.84 -5.72
N SER A 34 -16.85 15.83 -4.91
CA SER A 34 -15.96 14.69 -4.64
C SER A 34 -16.75 13.37 -4.73
N LEU A 35 -16.22 12.41 -5.47
CA LEU A 35 -16.77 11.07 -5.61
C LEU A 35 -15.68 10.01 -5.43
N PRO A 36 -15.97 8.85 -4.82
CA PRO A 36 -14.99 7.76 -4.62
C PRO A 36 -14.42 7.17 -5.93
N THR A 37 -15.14 7.36 -7.04
CA THR A 37 -14.78 6.83 -8.36
C THR A 37 -13.88 7.76 -9.16
N TYR A 38 -13.64 8.99 -8.70
CA TYR A 38 -12.74 9.90 -9.39
C TYR A 38 -11.31 9.36 -9.38
N THR A 39 -10.67 9.43 -10.54
CA THR A 39 -9.26 9.07 -10.75
C THR A 39 -8.38 10.30 -10.90
N GLN A 40 -8.95 11.50 -10.88
CA GLN A 40 -8.23 12.75 -11.01
C GLN A 40 -8.92 13.84 -10.17
N GLY A 41 -8.13 14.74 -9.60
CA GLY A 41 -8.62 15.96 -8.95
C GLY A 41 -7.65 16.48 -7.90
N VAL A 42 -7.96 17.67 -7.38
CA VAL A 42 -7.26 18.27 -6.23
C VAL A 42 -7.40 17.34 -5.03
N VAL A 43 -6.27 17.02 -4.41
CA VAL A 43 -6.20 16.16 -3.24
C VAL A 43 -6.64 16.98 -2.03
N GLU A 44 -7.77 16.61 -1.44
CA GLU A 44 -8.14 17.10 -0.12
C GLU A 44 -7.80 16.03 0.93
N VAL A 45 -7.26 16.47 2.06
CA VAL A 45 -6.94 15.63 3.23
C VAL A 45 -7.79 16.09 4.39
N TYR A 46 -8.33 15.15 5.16
CA TYR A 46 -8.96 15.46 6.44
C TYR A 46 -7.90 15.50 7.52
N TYR A 47 -7.70 16.67 8.12
CA TYR A 47 -6.70 16.84 9.16
C TYR A 47 -7.17 17.88 10.19
N ASN A 48 -7.06 17.54 11.47
CA ASN A 48 -7.49 18.41 12.59
C ASN A 48 -8.93 18.92 12.45
N SER A 49 -9.84 18.00 12.10
CA SER A 49 -11.28 18.25 11.94
C SER A 49 -11.69 19.05 10.69
N GLU A 50 -10.77 19.34 9.77
CA GLU A 50 -11.04 20.12 8.57
C GLU A 50 -10.65 19.36 7.30
N TRP A 51 -11.39 19.57 6.22
CA TRP A 51 -10.98 19.19 4.87
C TRP A 51 -10.29 20.37 4.21
N GLY A 52 -9.13 20.13 3.61
CA GLY A 52 -8.51 21.11 2.73
C GLY A 52 -7.44 20.50 1.84
N PRO A 53 -6.97 21.26 0.84
CA PRO A 53 -5.97 20.81 -0.09
C PRO A 53 -4.58 20.65 0.56
N ILE A 54 -3.70 19.97 -0.16
CA ILE A 54 -2.25 19.99 0.10
C ILE A 54 -1.66 21.17 -0.66
N CYS A 55 -0.91 22.03 0.04
CA CYS A 55 -0.15 23.11 -0.59
C CYS A 55 1.27 22.64 -0.93
N ASP A 56 1.65 22.76 -2.20
CA ASP A 56 3.03 22.59 -2.65
C ASP A 56 3.58 23.89 -3.24
N ARG A 57 4.09 24.74 -2.36
CA ARG A 57 4.63 26.07 -2.68
C ARG A 57 5.90 26.05 -3.56
N TYR A 58 6.54 24.89 -3.68
CA TYR A 58 7.81 24.72 -4.39
C TYR A 58 7.72 23.63 -5.44
N ALA A 59 6.54 23.38 -5.98
CA ALA A 59 6.32 22.47 -7.09
C ALA A 59 7.06 22.98 -8.34
N TYR A 60 8.38 22.79 -8.42
CA TYR A 60 9.19 22.97 -9.62
C TYR A 60 8.93 21.81 -10.63
N GLY A 61 7.69 21.30 -10.66
CA GLY A 61 7.26 20.16 -11.47
C GLY A 61 7.55 18.76 -10.88
N SER A 62 8.03 18.66 -9.63
CA SER A 62 8.29 17.37 -8.97
C SER A 62 7.42 17.18 -7.73
N PHE A 63 6.48 16.24 -7.81
CA PHE A 63 5.58 15.86 -6.70
C PHE A 63 6.02 14.57 -5.99
N GLY A 64 7.23 14.10 -6.28
CA GLY A 64 7.83 12.90 -5.70
C GLY A 64 6.88 11.70 -5.71
N ASN A 65 6.70 11.06 -4.56
CA ASN A 65 5.79 9.92 -4.41
C ASN A 65 4.35 10.31 -4.03
N ILE A 66 3.99 11.60 -3.92
CA ILE A 66 2.65 12.03 -3.50
C ILE A 66 1.55 11.39 -4.37
N PRO A 67 1.60 11.41 -5.72
CA PRO A 67 0.56 10.79 -6.54
C PRO A 67 0.45 9.29 -6.27
N SER A 68 1.58 8.60 -6.11
CA SER A 68 1.59 7.16 -5.81
C SER A 68 0.94 6.87 -4.45
N VAL A 69 1.30 7.62 -3.39
CA VAL A 69 0.75 7.42 -2.04
C VAL A 69 -0.74 7.71 -2.00
N VAL A 70 -1.17 8.87 -2.52
CA VAL A 70 -2.60 9.24 -2.54
C VAL A 70 -3.43 8.23 -3.32
N CYS A 71 -2.96 7.83 -4.50
CA CYS A 71 -3.70 6.88 -5.32
C CYS A 71 -3.74 5.48 -4.69
N HIS A 72 -2.66 5.03 -4.04
CA HIS A 72 -2.68 3.79 -3.24
C HIS A 72 -3.66 3.87 -2.08
N GLN A 73 -3.64 4.99 -1.37
CA GLN A 73 -4.54 5.23 -0.25
C GLN A 73 -6.02 5.21 -0.69
N LEU A 74 -6.31 5.64 -1.92
CA LEU A 74 -7.64 5.56 -2.54
C LEU A 74 -7.97 4.18 -3.17
N GLY A 75 -7.07 3.21 -3.06
CA GLY A 75 -7.25 1.84 -3.54
C GLY A 75 -6.85 1.58 -4.99
N TYR A 76 -6.16 2.52 -5.63
CA TYR A 76 -5.56 2.33 -6.97
C TYR A 76 -4.14 1.77 -6.86
N THR A 77 -3.65 1.14 -7.92
CA THR A 77 -2.27 0.60 -7.95
C THR A 77 -1.17 1.67 -8.05
N GLY A 78 -1.54 2.96 -8.00
CA GLY A 78 -0.64 4.11 -8.05
C GLY A 78 -1.17 5.26 -8.91
N GLY A 79 -0.33 6.27 -9.11
CA GLY A 79 -0.57 7.41 -9.98
C GLY A 79 0.72 7.83 -10.69
N TYR A 80 0.59 8.48 -11.85
CA TYR A 80 1.73 8.79 -12.73
C TYR A 80 2.05 10.28 -12.82
N SER A 81 1.16 11.17 -12.38
CA SER A 81 1.38 12.62 -12.43
C SER A 81 0.78 13.34 -11.24
N GLY A 82 1.53 14.32 -10.74
CA GLY A 82 1.01 15.43 -9.95
C GLY A 82 1.03 16.70 -10.79
N SER A 83 0.13 17.62 -10.49
CA SER A 83 0.10 18.99 -11.02
C SER A 83 -0.37 19.94 -9.91
N THR A 84 -0.36 21.24 -10.18
CA THR A 84 -1.07 22.19 -9.33
C THR A 84 -2.34 22.69 -9.99
N SER A 85 -3.32 23.15 -9.20
CA SER A 85 -4.63 23.52 -9.72
C SER A 85 -5.36 24.58 -8.89
N SER A 86 -5.84 25.65 -9.53
CA SER A 86 -6.38 26.83 -8.85
C SER A 86 -7.90 26.85 -8.65
N TYR A 87 -8.63 25.86 -9.17
CA TYR A 87 -10.10 25.91 -9.17
C TYR A 87 -10.73 25.72 -7.78
N LEU A 88 -9.98 25.17 -6.82
CA LEU A 88 -10.43 25.02 -5.45
C LEU A 88 -9.83 26.13 -4.57
N SER A 89 -10.67 26.97 -3.97
CA SER A 89 -10.23 28.12 -3.16
C SER A 89 -10.35 27.90 -1.66
N THR A 90 -10.39 26.64 -1.20
CA THR A 90 -10.39 26.31 0.23
C THR A 90 -8.98 26.41 0.81
N SER A 91 -8.88 26.72 2.10
CA SER A 91 -7.60 26.81 2.80
C SER A 91 -6.90 25.44 2.88
N PRO A 92 -5.61 25.34 2.51
CA PRO A 92 -4.84 24.12 2.71
C PRO A 92 -4.77 23.71 4.18
N VAL A 93 -4.67 22.41 4.45
CA VAL A 93 -4.51 21.87 5.82
C VAL A 93 -3.11 21.36 6.11
N ILE A 94 -2.36 20.99 5.08
CA ILE A 94 -0.96 20.55 5.17
C ILE A 94 -0.15 21.11 4.00
N TYR A 95 1.17 21.25 4.20
CA TYR A 95 2.08 21.74 3.16
C TYR A 95 3.47 21.07 3.23
N ASP A 96 4.25 21.23 2.15
CA ASP A 96 5.63 20.71 2.01
C ASP A 96 5.69 19.19 2.28
N VAL A 97 4.79 18.46 1.62
CA VAL A 97 4.64 17.02 1.80
C VAL A 97 5.73 16.29 1.03
N SER A 98 6.49 15.43 1.69
CA SER A 98 7.49 14.57 1.05
C SER A 98 7.32 13.12 1.46
N CYS A 99 7.07 12.27 0.47
CA CYS A 99 6.71 10.87 0.65
C CYS A 99 7.86 9.93 0.26
N SER A 100 8.08 8.91 1.09
CA SER A 100 8.91 7.76 0.71
C SER A 100 8.16 6.84 -0.27
N SER A 101 8.88 5.96 -0.96
CA SER A 101 8.26 4.96 -1.85
C SER A 101 7.47 3.87 -1.11
N ASN A 102 7.62 3.77 0.20
CA ASN A 102 7.00 2.74 1.05
C ASN A 102 5.81 3.26 1.86
N SER A 103 5.54 4.57 1.80
CA SER A 103 4.41 5.20 2.46
C SER A 103 3.09 4.71 1.86
N LEU A 104 2.11 4.39 2.71
CA LEU A 104 0.79 3.89 2.33
C LEU A 104 -0.32 4.94 2.45
N VAL A 105 -0.17 5.87 3.39
CA VAL A 105 -1.13 6.97 3.62
C VAL A 105 -0.39 8.31 3.65
N ILE A 106 -1.06 9.38 3.23
CA ILE A 106 -0.42 10.69 3.03
C ILE A 106 0.20 11.27 4.31
N LEU A 107 -0.39 10.99 5.48
CA LEU A 107 0.13 11.49 6.76
C LEU A 107 1.33 10.71 7.31
N GLN A 108 1.74 9.59 6.67
CA GLN A 108 3.06 8.98 6.91
C GLN A 108 4.20 9.78 6.27
N CYS A 109 3.89 10.60 5.26
CA CYS A 109 4.87 11.45 4.62
C CYS A 109 5.28 12.59 5.58
N THR A 110 6.50 13.10 5.45
CA THR A 110 6.89 14.31 6.19
C THR A 110 6.04 15.47 5.69
N HIS A 111 5.46 16.24 6.60
CA HIS A 111 4.58 17.36 6.28
C HIS A 111 4.57 18.37 7.43
N PHE A 112 4.04 19.56 7.16
CA PHE A 112 3.75 20.55 8.19
C PHE A 112 2.25 20.89 8.20
N SER A 113 1.73 21.20 9.39
CA SER A 113 0.30 21.40 9.66
C SER A 113 -0.15 22.87 9.76
N SER A 114 0.77 23.82 9.55
CA SER A 114 0.48 25.26 9.60
C SER A 114 0.83 25.94 8.28
N PRO A 115 0.02 25.76 7.21
CA PRO A 115 0.30 26.33 5.91
C PRO A 115 0.53 27.85 5.98
N PRO A 116 1.58 28.37 5.34
CA PRO A 116 1.85 29.80 5.32
C PRO A 116 0.79 30.56 4.51
N SER A 117 0.64 31.85 4.77
CA SER A 117 -0.25 32.74 4.01
C SER A 117 0.12 32.89 2.52
N THR A 118 1.28 32.38 2.13
CA THR A 118 1.77 32.33 0.74
C THR A 118 1.31 31.09 -0.01
N CYS A 119 0.52 30.20 0.60
CA CYS A 119 -0.13 29.10 -0.11
C CYS A 119 -1.38 29.64 -0.80
N TYR A 120 -1.30 29.76 -2.12
CA TYR A 120 -2.42 30.18 -2.96
C TYR A 120 -3.16 28.97 -3.51
N SER A 121 -4.39 29.17 -4.02
CA SER A 121 -5.11 28.07 -4.68
C SER A 121 -4.32 27.46 -5.83
N SER A 122 -3.49 28.26 -6.53
CA SER A 122 -2.60 27.77 -7.59
C SER A 122 -1.55 26.76 -7.14
N ASP A 123 -1.37 26.56 -5.83
CA ASP A 123 -0.38 25.66 -5.24
C ASP A 123 -1.03 24.35 -4.74
N ASN A 124 -2.34 24.19 -4.91
CA ASN A 124 -3.03 22.97 -4.50
C ASN A 124 -2.57 21.78 -5.35
N VAL A 125 -2.16 20.70 -4.69
CA VAL A 125 -1.74 19.47 -5.38
C VAL A 125 -2.95 18.75 -5.98
N GLU A 126 -2.88 18.50 -7.28
CA GLU A 126 -3.78 17.62 -8.03
C GLU A 126 -3.02 16.37 -8.45
N VAL A 127 -3.69 15.22 -8.42
CA VAL A 127 -3.09 13.93 -8.83
C VAL A 127 -3.97 13.22 -9.85
N THR A 128 -3.35 12.37 -10.65
CA THR A 128 -4.06 11.42 -11.53
C THR A 128 -3.63 9.98 -11.21
N CYS A 129 -4.61 9.15 -10.89
CA CYS A 129 -4.47 7.74 -10.56
C CYS A 129 -4.60 6.86 -11.79
N TYR A 130 -3.99 5.67 -11.74
CA TYR A 130 -4.31 4.61 -12.69
C TYR A 130 -5.76 4.15 -12.53
N SER A 131 -6.31 3.51 -13.56
CA SER A 131 -7.66 2.92 -13.50
C SER A 131 -7.71 1.56 -12.81
N THR A 132 -6.57 0.92 -12.59
CA THR A 132 -6.45 -0.41 -11.96
C THR A 132 -6.49 -0.32 -10.44
N ARG A 133 -7.19 -1.25 -9.79
CA ARG A 133 -7.34 -1.29 -8.33
C ARG A 133 -6.38 -2.29 -7.70
N ILE A 134 -5.98 -2.00 -6.45
CA ILE A 134 -5.07 -2.87 -5.70
C ILE A 134 -5.71 -4.26 -5.50
N TRP A 135 -7.01 -4.31 -5.23
CA TRP A 135 -7.75 -5.54 -4.97
C TRP A 135 -8.15 -6.32 -6.24
N ASP A 136 -7.72 -5.89 -7.43
CA ASP A 136 -7.87 -6.68 -8.67
C ASP A 136 -6.89 -7.87 -8.70
N SER A 137 -5.76 -7.77 -7.97
CA SER A 137 -4.76 -8.83 -7.80
C SER A 137 -4.45 -9.05 -6.32
N PRO A 138 -5.41 -9.55 -5.52
CA PRO A 138 -5.27 -9.70 -4.08
C PRO A 138 -4.36 -10.88 -3.69
N TYR A 139 -3.75 -10.78 -2.51
CA TYR A 139 -2.97 -11.85 -1.90
C TYR A 139 -3.64 -12.36 -0.61
N THR A 140 -3.34 -13.60 -0.22
CA THR A 140 -3.92 -14.21 1.00
C THR A 140 -3.59 -13.38 2.25
N GLY A 141 -4.61 -13.05 3.04
CA GLY A 141 -4.49 -12.19 4.23
C GLY A 141 -4.51 -10.70 3.93
N MET A 142 -4.69 -10.29 2.66
CA MET A 142 -4.92 -8.89 2.31
C MET A 142 -6.22 -8.39 2.94
N VAL A 143 -6.19 -7.18 3.49
CA VAL A 143 -7.34 -6.51 4.12
C VAL A 143 -7.78 -5.32 3.28
N ARG A 144 -9.09 -5.10 3.19
CA ARG A 144 -9.69 -3.88 2.64
C ARG A 144 -10.93 -3.48 3.44
N LEU A 145 -11.29 -2.21 3.34
CA LEU A 145 -12.55 -1.69 3.88
C LEU A 145 -13.52 -1.44 2.72
N GLN A 146 -14.79 -1.78 2.92
CA GLN A 146 -15.84 -1.64 1.90
C GLN A 146 -17.09 -0.98 2.47
N ASN A 147 -17.89 -0.36 1.61
CA ASN A 147 -19.13 0.34 1.98
C ASN A 147 -18.92 1.52 2.96
N GLY A 148 -17.71 2.10 3.01
CA GLY A 148 -17.45 3.37 3.66
C GLY A 148 -17.49 4.55 2.68
N TYR A 149 -17.58 5.77 3.20
CA TYR A 149 -17.51 6.99 2.38
C TYR A 149 -16.10 7.26 1.87
N TYR A 150 -15.09 6.90 2.67
CA TYR A 150 -13.67 7.03 2.34
C TYR A 150 -12.97 5.67 2.41
N SER A 151 -11.83 5.53 1.73
CA SER A 151 -11.08 4.27 1.65
C SER A 151 -10.57 3.73 3.00
N GLY A 152 -10.39 4.63 3.98
CA GLY A 152 -10.04 4.29 5.36
C GLY A 152 -11.23 3.95 6.26
N GLN A 153 -12.40 3.63 5.68
CA GLN A 153 -13.63 3.36 6.42
C GLN A 153 -14.42 2.19 5.86
N GLY A 154 -15.10 1.47 6.76
CA GLY A 154 -16.19 0.57 6.40
C GLY A 154 -16.01 -0.84 6.92
N MET A 155 -16.78 -1.74 6.33
CA MET A 155 -16.80 -3.15 6.68
C MET A 155 -15.47 -3.82 6.36
N VAL A 156 -14.89 -4.50 7.34
CA VAL A 156 -13.60 -5.18 7.22
C VAL A 156 -13.76 -6.45 6.39
N GLN A 157 -13.02 -6.52 5.28
CA GLN A 157 -12.91 -7.71 4.45
C GLN A 157 -11.47 -8.20 4.39
N VAL A 158 -11.31 -9.51 4.38
CA VAL A 158 -10.03 -10.20 4.20
C VAL A 158 -10.11 -11.14 2.98
N TYR A 159 -9.02 -11.27 2.26
CA TYR A 159 -8.91 -12.21 1.15
C TYR A 159 -8.34 -13.55 1.62
N CYS A 160 -9.16 -14.60 1.59
CA CYS A 160 -8.79 -15.95 1.96
C CYS A 160 -9.29 -16.94 0.91
N ASN A 161 -8.51 -17.99 0.63
CA ASN A 161 -8.90 -19.08 -0.27
C ASN A 161 -9.45 -18.62 -1.65
N GLY A 162 -8.86 -17.55 -2.21
CA GLY A 162 -9.26 -17.05 -3.52
C GLY A 162 -10.48 -16.13 -3.53
N GLN A 163 -11.04 -15.75 -2.36
CA GLN A 163 -12.24 -14.93 -2.29
C GLN A 163 -12.17 -13.90 -1.16
N TRP A 164 -12.82 -12.76 -1.37
CA TRP A 164 -13.07 -11.78 -0.32
C TRP A 164 -14.22 -12.23 0.58
N GLY A 165 -14.06 -12.07 1.88
CA GLY A 165 -15.09 -12.33 2.88
C GLY A 165 -14.92 -11.42 4.09
N VAL A 166 -15.96 -11.31 4.92
CA VAL A 166 -15.98 -10.36 6.05
C VAL A 166 -15.26 -10.93 7.27
N VAL A 167 -14.91 -10.04 8.20
CA VAL A 167 -14.56 -10.37 9.58
C VAL A 167 -15.81 -10.22 10.44
N CYS A 168 -16.14 -11.24 11.22
CA CYS A 168 -17.28 -11.20 12.14
C CYS A 168 -17.04 -10.20 13.27
N ASN A 169 -18.11 -9.51 13.67
CA ASN A 169 -18.06 -8.72 14.90
C ASN A 169 -18.38 -9.62 16.10
N SER A 170 -17.36 -10.28 16.63
CA SER A 170 -17.40 -11.07 17.87
C SER A 170 -17.16 -10.21 19.11
N ALA A 171 -17.27 -10.80 20.30
CA ALA A 171 -16.95 -10.13 21.56
C ALA A 171 -15.47 -9.74 21.69
N SER A 172 -14.58 -10.39 20.93
CA SER A 172 -13.13 -10.14 20.94
C SER A 172 -12.70 -9.08 19.92
N PHE A 173 -13.56 -8.71 18.95
CA PHE A 173 -13.23 -7.65 18.00
C PHE A 173 -13.37 -6.30 18.69
N ASP A 174 -12.29 -5.84 19.31
CA ASP A 174 -12.23 -4.60 20.08
C ASP A 174 -11.38 -3.52 19.39
N SER A 175 -11.04 -2.47 20.15
CA SER A 175 -10.19 -1.39 19.64
C SER A 175 -8.82 -1.87 19.18
N TYR A 176 -8.23 -2.90 19.79
CA TYR A 176 -6.91 -3.40 19.38
C TYR A 176 -7.00 -4.12 18.03
N ALA A 177 -8.03 -4.94 17.82
CA ALA A 177 -8.29 -5.56 16.52
C ALA A 177 -8.53 -4.51 15.43
N ALA A 178 -9.30 -3.47 15.74
CA ALA A 178 -9.50 -2.33 14.84
C ALA A 178 -8.19 -1.56 14.57
N THR A 179 -7.35 -1.31 15.59
CA THR A 179 -6.02 -0.70 15.42
C THR A 179 -5.16 -1.56 14.50
N THR A 180 -5.15 -2.88 14.64
CA THR A 180 -4.35 -3.79 13.79
C THR A 180 -4.83 -3.76 12.35
N VAL A 181 -6.15 -3.74 12.10
CA VAL A 181 -6.71 -3.52 10.75
C VAL A 181 -6.21 -2.21 10.16
N CYS A 182 -6.30 -1.11 10.90
CA CYS A 182 -5.84 0.20 10.45
C CYS A 182 -4.33 0.26 10.25
N THR A 183 -3.58 -0.39 11.12
CA THR A 183 -2.12 -0.55 11.04
C THR A 183 -1.74 -1.27 9.76
N GLN A 184 -2.39 -2.38 9.43
CA GLN A 184 -2.16 -3.11 8.19
C GLN A 184 -2.47 -2.27 6.93
N LEU A 185 -3.42 -1.33 7.02
CA LEU A 185 -3.77 -0.38 5.95
C LEU A 185 -2.88 0.87 5.92
N GLY A 186 -1.90 0.99 6.82
CA GLY A 186 -0.94 2.09 6.88
C GLY A 186 -1.30 3.24 7.82
N TYR A 187 -2.48 3.21 8.42
CA TYR A 187 -2.82 4.10 9.52
C TYR A 187 -2.11 3.67 10.81
N ASN A 188 -2.13 4.45 11.88
CA ASN A 188 -1.51 4.06 13.16
C ASN A 188 -2.50 4.11 14.34
N ASP A 189 -3.76 4.37 14.05
CA ASP A 189 -4.84 4.45 15.02
C ASP A 189 -6.19 4.19 14.33
N GLN A 190 -7.22 3.98 15.15
CA GLN A 190 -8.63 3.86 14.78
C GLN A 190 -9.38 5.00 15.46
N SER A 191 -10.16 5.76 14.71
CA SER A 191 -11.04 6.77 15.31
C SER A 191 -12.38 6.18 15.73
N ASP A 192 -12.81 5.08 15.12
CA ASP A 192 -14.03 4.37 15.49
C ASP A 192 -13.95 2.89 15.10
N TYR A 193 -14.66 2.04 15.84
CA TYR A 193 -14.94 0.66 15.48
C TYR A 193 -16.35 0.29 15.94
N SER A 194 -17.09 -0.39 15.08
CA SER A 194 -18.49 -0.70 15.31
C SER A 194 -18.87 -1.99 14.60
N SER A 195 -20.16 -2.32 14.68
CA SER A 195 -20.72 -3.46 13.97
C SER A 195 -21.72 -2.98 12.93
N THR A 196 -21.79 -3.68 11.80
CA THR A 196 -22.81 -3.48 10.78
C THR A 196 -23.64 -4.75 10.67
N SER A 197 -24.96 -4.60 10.56
CA SER A 197 -25.84 -5.74 10.31
C SER A 197 -25.40 -6.44 9.02
N PHE A 198 -25.13 -7.73 9.13
CA PHE A 198 -24.65 -8.55 8.04
C PHE A 198 -25.24 -9.95 8.21
N THR A 199 -25.44 -10.68 7.13
CA THR A 199 -25.98 -12.03 7.23
C THR A 199 -25.38 -12.81 6.07
N GLY A 200 -24.36 -13.60 6.37
CA GLY A 200 -23.64 -14.29 5.31
C GLY A 200 -22.34 -14.92 5.77
N THR A 201 -21.58 -15.35 4.76
CA THR A 201 -20.30 -16.03 4.91
C THR A 201 -19.20 -15.06 5.31
N ALA A 202 -18.42 -15.45 6.31
CA ALA A 202 -17.27 -14.72 6.82
C ALA A 202 -16.02 -15.61 6.81
N TRP A 203 -14.85 -14.97 6.77
CA TRP A 203 -13.58 -15.69 6.82
C TRP A 203 -12.97 -15.75 8.20
N LEU A 204 -13.13 -14.72 9.03
CA LEU A 204 -12.53 -14.67 10.35
C LEU A 204 -13.61 -14.40 11.39
N ASP A 205 -13.51 -15.07 12.53
CA ASP A 205 -14.36 -14.91 13.70
C ASP A 205 -13.50 -15.04 14.96
N ASN A 206 -13.93 -14.42 16.05
CA ASN A 206 -13.18 -14.35 17.31
C ASN A 206 -11.74 -13.85 17.12
N VAL A 207 -11.55 -12.85 16.26
CA VAL A 207 -10.26 -12.19 16.07
C VAL A 207 -9.93 -11.44 17.36
N ASP A 208 -8.77 -11.71 17.92
CA ASP A 208 -8.27 -11.12 19.16
C ASP A 208 -6.82 -10.68 18.94
N CYS A 209 -6.62 -9.36 18.97
CA CYS A 209 -5.35 -8.70 18.68
C CYS A 209 -4.91 -7.87 19.89
N TYR A 210 -3.63 -7.56 19.95
CA TYR A 210 -3.07 -6.67 20.96
C TYR A 210 -2.12 -5.63 20.34
N TYR A 211 -0.97 -6.06 19.81
CA TYR A 211 0.05 -5.15 19.23
C TYR A 211 0.61 -5.64 17.87
N GLU A 212 -0.08 -6.57 17.23
CA GLU A 212 0.27 -7.10 15.93
C GLU A 212 0.13 -6.03 14.84
N SER A 213 1.01 -6.09 13.84
CA SER A 213 0.95 -5.18 12.68
C SER A 213 0.04 -5.69 11.57
N CYS A 214 -0.20 -7.00 11.52
CA CYS A 214 -1.01 -7.66 10.51
C CYS A 214 -2.09 -8.49 11.18
N LEU A 215 -3.32 -8.43 10.64
CA LEU A 215 -4.46 -9.18 11.16
C LEU A 215 -4.19 -10.68 11.22
N SER A 216 -3.44 -11.21 10.25
CA SER A 216 -3.05 -12.63 10.19
C SER A 216 -2.20 -13.12 11.37
N GLN A 217 -1.57 -12.20 12.12
CA GLN A 217 -0.75 -12.52 13.29
C GLN A 217 -1.56 -12.62 14.58
N CYS A 218 -2.79 -12.09 14.58
CA CYS A 218 -3.69 -12.15 15.73
C CYS A 218 -4.22 -13.56 15.93
N SER A 219 -4.66 -13.85 17.17
CA SER A 219 -5.48 -15.04 17.43
C SER A 219 -6.76 -14.96 16.61
N GLY A 220 -7.15 -16.06 15.96
CA GLY A 220 -8.31 -16.08 15.06
C GLY A 220 -8.15 -15.30 13.74
N GLY A 221 -6.99 -14.69 13.48
CA GLY A 221 -6.77 -13.82 12.32
C GLY A 221 -6.20 -14.51 11.07
N SER A 222 -5.71 -15.75 11.19
CA SER A 222 -5.20 -16.53 10.06
C SER A 222 -6.33 -17.09 9.20
N CYS A 223 -6.16 -17.11 7.87
CA CYS A 223 -7.16 -17.65 6.95
C CYS A 223 -7.49 -19.13 7.27
N PRO A 224 -8.76 -19.46 7.58
CA PRO A 224 -9.15 -20.84 7.87
C PRO A 224 -9.33 -21.66 6.58
N SER A 225 -9.44 -22.98 6.73
CA SER A 225 -9.75 -23.90 5.63
C SER A 225 -11.20 -23.84 5.16
N SER A 226 -12.12 -23.40 6.04
CA SER A 226 -13.54 -23.28 5.75
C SER A 226 -14.08 -21.96 6.28
N SER A 227 -15.07 -21.41 5.59
CA SER A 227 -15.74 -20.20 6.02
C SER A 227 -16.66 -20.44 7.23
N VAL A 228 -16.97 -19.36 7.94
CA VAL A 228 -17.94 -19.33 9.05
C VAL A 228 -19.14 -18.43 8.69
N TYR A 229 -20.15 -18.38 9.55
CA TYR A 229 -21.37 -17.61 9.32
C TYR A 229 -21.63 -16.64 10.48
N CYS A 230 -21.95 -15.39 10.16
CA CYS A 230 -22.13 -14.34 11.18
C CYS A 230 -23.33 -13.43 10.87
N SER A 231 -23.95 -12.91 11.94
CA SER A 231 -25.09 -11.98 11.91
C SER A 231 -24.68 -10.50 12.00
N SER A 232 -23.38 -10.24 12.09
CA SER A 232 -22.80 -8.90 12.10
C SER A 232 -21.37 -8.95 11.60
N ALA A 233 -20.96 -7.90 10.89
CA ALA A 233 -19.60 -7.72 10.39
C ALA A 233 -18.91 -6.58 11.14
N ALA A 234 -17.61 -6.72 11.36
CA ALA A 234 -16.77 -5.67 11.92
C ALA A 234 -16.68 -4.49 10.96
N ASN A 235 -16.79 -3.27 11.49
CA ASN A 235 -16.66 -2.02 10.76
C ASN A 235 -15.63 -1.13 11.47
N VAL A 236 -14.75 -0.50 10.71
CA VAL A 236 -13.64 0.28 11.26
C VAL A 236 -13.51 1.60 10.51
N THR A 237 -13.20 2.65 11.26
CA THR A 237 -12.72 3.93 10.71
C THR A 237 -11.29 4.15 11.19
N CYS A 238 -10.37 4.26 10.24
CA CYS A 238 -8.96 4.48 10.50
C CYS A 238 -8.60 5.95 10.60
N SER A 239 -7.59 6.23 11.42
CA SER A 239 -7.07 7.57 11.67
C SER A 239 -5.54 7.53 11.76
N TYR A 240 -4.91 8.63 11.35
CA TYR A 240 -3.48 8.81 11.52
C TYR A 240 -3.20 9.86 12.59
N ASN A 241 -2.62 9.40 13.70
CA ASN A 241 -2.21 10.23 14.83
C ASN A 241 -0.74 10.64 14.65
N THR A 242 -0.50 11.89 14.24
CA THR A 242 0.85 12.44 14.04
C THR A 242 1.64 12.64 15.33
N GLY A 243 0.99 12.59 16.50
CA GLY A 243 1.64 12.67 17.82
C GLY A 243 1.92 11.29 18.44
N SER A 244 1.52 10.21 17.80
CA SER A 244 1.75 8.84 18.30
C SER A 244 3.19 8.38 18.01
N SER A 245 3.76 7.61 18.93
CA SER A 245 4.99 6.86 18.68
C SER A 245 4.77 5.58 17.87
N ARG A 246 3.50 5.18 17.66
CA ARG A 246 3.15 4.05 16.79
C ARG A 246 3.23 4.50 15.34
N TYR A 247 3.86 3.67 14.52
CA TYR A 247 3.90 3.85 13.08
C TYR A 247 2.93 2.86 12.42
N GLY A 248 2.26 3.32 11.37
CA GLY A 248 1.47 2.42 10.53
C GLY A 248 2.37 1.47 9.73
N SER A 249 1.77 0.43 9.16
CA SER A 249 2.50 -0.46 8.27
C SER A 249 2.95 0.26 7.01
N THR A 250 3.96 -0.31 6.37
CA THR A 250 4.41 0.07 5.04
C THR A 250 4.01 -1.02 4.03
N ARG A 251 4.22 -0.74 2.74
CA ARG A 251 3.85 -1.65 1.64
C ARG A 251 4.29 -3.11 1.80
N TYR A 252 5.39 -3.37 2.51
CA TYR A 252 5.97 -4.71 2.65
C TYR A 252 5.68 -5.39 4.00
N THR A 253 5.02 -4.72 4.95
CA THR A 253 4.85 -5.25 6.32
C THR A 253 4.00 -6.52 6.34
N CYS A 254 2.87 -6.53 5.63
CA CYS A 254 1.91 -7.64 5.62
C CYS A 254 1.81 -8.34 4.25
N GLY A 255 2.64 -7.93 3.29
CA GLY A 255 2.63 -8.43 1.92
C GLY A 255 3.37 -9.75 1.79
N GLY A 256 2.90 -10.81 2.46
CA GLY A 256 3.19 -12.23 2.17
C GLY A 256 4.60 -12.58 1.69
N GLY A 257 5.63 -11.92 2.22
CA GLY A 257 7.02 -12.24 1.88
C GLY A 257 7.29 -13.67 2.29
N LEU A 258 8.04 -14.40 1.46
CA LEU A 258 8.68 -15.65 1.87
C LEU A 258 9.25 -15.43 3.27
N THR A 259 8.82 -16.24 4.23
CA THR A 259 9.37 -16.16 5.59
C THR A 259 10.90 -16.21 5.50
N ALA A 260 11.62 -15.62 6.45
CA ALA A 260 13.09 -15.70 6.44
C ALA A 260 13.59 -17.15 6.22
N GLY A 261 12.86 -18.14 6.78
CA GLY A 261 13.09 -19.56 6.53
C GLY A 261 12.83 -20.02 5.08
N ALA A 262 11.77 -19.53 4.42
CA ALA A 262 11.50 -19.82 3.02
C ALA A 262 12.51 -19.16 2.06
N ILE A 263 13.02 -17.96 2.37
CA ILE A 263 14.11 -17.32 1.63
C ILE A 263 15.39 -18.15 1.77
N VAL A 264 15.74 -18.56 3.00
CA VAL A 264 16.90 -19.42 3.27
C VAL A 264 16.75 -20.77 2.54
N GLY A 265 15.57 -21.36 2.54
CA GLY A 265 15.27 -22.60 1.81
C GLY A 265 15.44 -22.47 0.29
N ILE A 266 14.96 -21.37 -0.30
CA ILE A 266 15.11 -21.10 -1.74
C ILE A 266 16.58 -20.86 -2.09
N VAL A 267 17.32 -20.10 -1.27
CA VAL A 267 18.75 -19.84 -1.49
C VAL A 267 19.56 -21.13 -1.37
N ILE A 268 19.34 -21.94 -0.34
CA ILE A 268 20.02 -23.24 -0.17
C ILE A 268 19.66 -24.19 -1.32
N GLY A 269 18.38 -24.28 -1.69
CA GLY A 269 17.91 -25.11 -2.80
C GLY A 269 18.55 -24.71 -4.12
N ALA A 270 18.63 -23.41 -4.41
CA ALA A 270 19.28 -22.88 -5.61
C ALA A 270 20.80 -23.18 -5.62
N LEU A 271 21.48 -23.03 -4.48
CA LEU A 271 22.90 -23.35 -4.36
C LEU A 271 23.16 -24.85 -4.56
N VAL A 272 22.38 -25.72 -3.92
CA VAL A 272 22.50 -27.18 -4.08
C VAL A 272 22.24 -27.59 -5.52
N ALA A 273 21.20 -27.07 -6.16
CA ALA A 273 20.90 -27.34 -7.56
C ALA A 273 22.05 -26.88 -8.48
N PHE A 274 22.63 -25.71 -8.23
CA PHE A 274 23.80 -25.22 -8.97
C PHE A 274 25.00 -26.16 -8.83
N PHE A 275 25.33 -26.60 -7.60
CA PHE A 275 26.41 -27.56 -7.37
C PHE A 275 26.16 -28.90 -8.07
N ILE A 276 24.95 -29.43 -8.00
CA ILE A 276 24.58 -30.68 -8.71
C ILE A 276 24.75 -30.49 -10.22
N CYS A 277 24.27 -29.39 -10.79
CA CYS A 277 24.44 -29.07 -12.21
C CYS A 277 25.92 -29.00 -12.60
N VAL A 278 26.77 -28.32 -11.82
CA VAL A 278 28.21 -28.22 -12.09
C VAL A 278 28.87 -29.60 -12.05
N VAL A 279 28.56 -30.42 -11.05
CA VAL A 279 29.11 -31.77 -10.93
C VAL A 279 28.69 -32.62 -12.14
N LEU A 280 27.41 -32.61 -12.52
CA LEU A 280 26.93 -33.35 -13.69
C LEU A 280 27.59 -32.85 -14.99
N ILE A 281 27.71 -31.54 -15.20
CA ILE A 281 28.36 -30.97 -16.39
C ILE A 281 29.84 -31.33 -16.46
N ILE A 282 30.55 -31.45 -15.33
CA ILE A 282 31.98 -31.80 -15.32
C ILE A 282 32.18 -33.32 -15.42
N THR A 283 31.39 -34.11 -14.68
CA THR A 283 31.58 -35.56 -14.58
C THR A 283 31.05 -36.31 -15.79
N ILE A 284 29.95 -35.88 -16.41
CA ILE A 284 29.38 -36.56 -17.58
C ILE A 284 30.36 -36.56 -18.77
N PRO A 285 30.98 -35.45 -19.18
CA PRO A 285 31.96 -35.45 -20.26
C PRO A 285 33.23 -36.25 -19.92
N ILE A 286 33.71 -36.20 -18.67
CA ILE A 286 34.88 -36.97 -18.24
C ILE A 286 34.58 -38.47 -18.32
N CYS A 287 33.40 -38.91 -17.86
CA CYS A 287 32.97 -40.31 -17.95
C CYS A 287 32.82 -40.75 -19.41
N VAL A 288 32.25 -39.92 -20.29
CA VAL A 288 32.13 -40.22 -21.73
C VAL A 288 33.50 -40.31 -22.40
N CYS A 289 34.45 -39.41 -22.10
CA CYS A 289 35.82 -39.48 -22.60
C CYS A 289 36.56 -40.75 -22.12
N CYS A 290 36.37 -41.14 -20.86
CA CYS A 290 36.97 -42.37 -20.31
C CYS A 290 36.37 -43.64 -20.91
N CYS A 291 35.05 -43.70 -21.15
CA CYS A 291 34.39 -44.86 -21.76
C CYS A 291 34.65 -44.99 -23.27
N LEU A 292 34.89 -43.88 -23.98
CA LEU A 292 35.25 -43.88 -25.40
C LEU A 292 36.76 -44.05 -25.66
N GLY A 293 37.59 -44.12 -24.62
CA GLY A 293 39.04 -44.35 -24.76
C GLY A 293 39.80 -43.22 -25.46
N ILE A 294 39.23 -42.01 -25.53
CA ILE A 294 39.89 -40.86 -26.17
C ILE A 294 40.79 -40.18 -25.13
N GLY A 295 42.04 -40.62 -25.06
CA GLY A 295 43.06 -39.99 -24.22
C GLY A 295 43.34 -38.55 -24.67
N ILE A 296 43.15 -37.59 -23.76
CA ILE A 296 43.53 -36.19 -24.00
C ILE A 296 45.07 -36.11 -23.87
N GLY A 297 45.77 -36.39 -24.97
CA GLY A 297 47.22 -36.26 -25.05
C GLY A 297 47.62 -34.78 -25.05
N ALA A 298 48.24 -34.33 -23.95
CA ALA A 298 48.91 -33.03 -23.89
C ALA A 298 50.11 -33.03 -24.85
N ALA A 299 50.03 -32.26 -25.93
CA ALA A 299 51.14 -32.06 -26.85
C ALA A 299 52.12 -31.02 -26.28
N ALA A 300 53.11 -31.49 -25.51
CA ALA A 300 54.33 -30.75 -25.21
C ALA A 300 55.49 -31.42 -25.98
N GLY A 301 56.02 -30.74 -27.00
CA GLY A 301 57.14 -31.27 -27.79
C GLY A 301 57.78 -30.21 -28.67
N GLY A 302 58.87 -29.62 -28.17
CA GLY A 302 59.55 -28.47 -28.77
C GLY A 302 60.17 -28.69 -30.14
N THR A 303 60.25 -27.61 -30.93
CA THR A 303 61.14 -27.52 -32.08
C THR A 303 62.21 -26.48 -31.79
N ARG A 304 63.43 -26.99 -31.59
CA ARG A 304 64.69 -26.27 -31.48
C ARG A 304 64.94 -25.53 -32.81
N ARG A 305 64.98 -24.19 -32.81
CA ARG A 305 65.55 -23.40 -33.92
C ARG A 305 66.78 -22.66 -33.43
N THR A 306 67.89 -23.05 -34.03
CA THR A 306 69.24 -22.49 -33.93
C THR A 306 69.29 -21.04 -34.43
N THR A 307 69.92 -20.18 -33.66
CA THR A 307 70.36 -18.84 -34.03
C THR A 307 71.60 -18.97 -34.92
N VAL A 308 71.59 -18.36 -36.11
CA VAL A 308 72.78 -17.97 -36.87
C VAL A 308 72.63 -16.47 -37.18
N ALA A 309 73.69 -15.72 -36.93
CA ALA A 309 73.75 -14.26 -36.99
C ALA A 309 74.57 -13.78 -38.20
N TYR A 310 74.33 -12.52 -38.61
CA TYR A 310 75.09 -11.65 -39.54
C TYR A 310 75.08 -12.06 -41.04
N SER A 311 75.05 -11.18 -42.06
CA SER A 311 75.44 -9.76 -42.22
C SER A 311 74.86 -9.12 -43.51
N ASN A 312 74.53 -7.82 -43.43
CA ASN A 312 74.59 -6.69 -44.40
C ASN A 312 74.55 -6.83 -45.94
N MET A 313 73.74 -5.93 -46.53
CA MET A 313 73.98 -5.04 -47.69
C MET A 313 74.90 -5.51 -48.83
N ALA A 314 74.29 -5.78 -50.00
CA ALA A 314 74.58 -5.22 -51.33
C ALA A 314 73.87 -6.07 -52.40
#